data_AF-A0A6P3HM03-F1
#
_entry.id   AF-A0A6P3HM03-F1
#
_cell.length_a   1.000
_cell.length_b   1.000
_cell.length_c   1.000
_cell.angle_alpha   90.00
_cell.angle_beta   90.00
_cell.angle_gamma   90.00
#
_symmetry.space_group_name_H-M   'P 1'
#
loop_
_entity.id
_entity.type
_entity.pdbx_description
1 polymer ?
#
loop_
_entity_poly.entity_id
_entity_poly.type
_entity_poly.pdbx_seq_one_letter_code
_entity_poly.pdbx_strand_id
1 'polypeptide(L)'
;MKPTGTDPRILSLAAEVAKSPEQNVPVILLKLKEIINNTPLGSSELKKIKQDIYCYDLIQYCLLVLSQDCSRIQGGWTTVSQLTQILSHCCVGLEPGEDAEEFYNELLPSAAENFLVLGRRLQTCFINAAKGEEKDALLHFFEVVTDSLFWLLGGHVQLIQNVLKSDHFLRLLQTDNVQIGSMVMTLLQNILQINSGDLLRIEGKILHSILDEVVFKLLSTPSPVIRGTATKLLLLMAESHQEILILLRLSACYKGLRSLLNKQEPGTEFSQELRQLIGLLSPKACQEVKDQKQHKAACLIQAYWKGFQTRKRLKKLPSAVITLQRSFRSKRTKMLMKLSRQKEEEDHRLQLQIQRQRAMRLSREIRLNMLEIVHPGQVEKHNREIEEKSALIIQKHWKGYRERKNFRQQRPSLTEYKAAVILQRATLKFLAKCRKKKKLFAPWPGLRELTDARRIELKQQVDDYIRRHPVWLSDIRCDQQGAPFPSTRTTATLLHGQGSRREISTAQGGTDGSDQHQH
;
A
#
# COMPACT_ATOMS: atom_id res chain seq x y z
N MET A 1 33.33 -23.99 44.33
CA MET A 1 32.75 -24.16 45.69
C MET A 1 32.30 -25.61 45.84
N LYS A 2 32.45 -26.26 47.01
CA LYS A 2 31.95 -27.64 47.19
C LYS A 2 30.42 -27.63 47.19
N PRO A 3 29.73 -28.40 46.33
CA PRO A 3 28.27 -28.45 46.36
C PRO A 3 27.82 -29.13 47.66
N THR A 4 27.10 -28.41 48.50
CA THR A 4 26.47 -28.97 49.69
C THR A 4 25.38 -29.96 49.26
N GLY A 5 25.70 -31.25 49.33
CA GLY A 5 24.78 -32.36 49.09
C GLY A 5 25.00 -33.14 47.79
N THR A 6 26.21 -33.21 47.23
CA THR A 6 26.54 -34.06 46.07
C THR A 6 26.17 -35.54 46.28
N ASP A 7 25.67 -36.21 45.23
CA ASP A 7 25.45 -37.66 45.24
C ASP A 7 26.79 -38.40 45.45
N PRO A 8 26.91 -39.24 46.51
CA PRO A 8 28.16 -39.92 46.84
C PRO A 8 28.66 -40.86 45.72
N ARG A 9 27.76 -41.36 44.87
CA ARG A 9 28.11 -42.22 43.72
C ARG A 9 28.86 -41.41 42.67
N ILE A 10 28.37 -40.21 42.34
CA ILE A 10 29.02 -39.31 41.36
C ILE A 10 30.38 -38.83 41.88
N LEU A 11 30.46 -38.48 43.17
CA LEU A 11 31.72 -38.06 43.79
C LEU A 11 32.77 -39.19 43.78
N SER A 12 32.34 -40.42 44.10
CA SER A 12 33.23 -41.58 44.04
C SER A 12 33.72 -41.86 42.62
N LEU A 13 32.85 -41.69 41.63
CA LEU A 13 33.17 -41.91 40.23
C LEU A 13 34.14 -40.84 39.69
N ALA A 14 33.91 -39.57 40.01
CA ALA A 14 34.81 -38.48 39.64
C ALA A 14 36.20 -38.67 40.25
N ALA A 15 36.28 -39.12 41.50
CA ALA A 15 37.56 -39.45 42.14
C ALA A 15 38.26 -40.66 41.49
N GLU A 16 37.50 -41.65 40.99
CA GLU A 16 38.03 -42.81 40.25
C GLU A 16 38.55 -42.40 38.87
N VAL A 17 37.80 -41.56 38.13
CA VAL A 17 38.21 -41.01 36.83
C VAL A 17 39.50 -40.20 36.96
N ALA A 18 39.61 -39.31 37.97
CA ALA A 18 40.79 -38.47 38.15
C ALA A 18 42.07 -39.24 38.52
N LYS A 19 41.95 -40.45 39.08
CA LYS A 19 43.09 -41.28 39.54
C LYS A 19 43.46 -42.39 38.56
N SER A 20 42.64 -42.63 37.55
CA SER A 20 42.80 -43.75 36.63
C SER A 20 43.60 -43.36 35.39
N PRO A 21 44.37 -44.30 34.79
CA PRO A 21 45.03 -44.04 33.52
C PRO A 21 43.98 -43.83 32.42
N GLU A 22 44.31 -43.00 31.42
CA GLU A 22 43.41 -42.59 30.32
C GLU A 22 42.70 -43.77 29.63
N GLN A 23 43.34 -44.94 29.55
CA GLN A 23 42.79 -46.15 28.93
C GLN A 23 41.58 -46.73 29.69
N ASN A 24 41.51 -46.55 31.01
CA ASN A 24 40.45 -47.09 31.86
C ASN A 24 39.28 -46.10 32.04
N VAL A 25 39.51 -44.81 31.77
CA VAL A 25 38.51 -43.75 31.91
C VAL A 25 37.21 -44.06 31.14
N PRO A 26 37.23 -44.54 29.88
CA PRO A 26 36.00 -44.87 29.15
C PRO A 26 35.13 -45.91 29.85
N VAL A 27 35.75 -46.96 30.42
CA VAL A 27 35.03 -48.05 31.13
C VAL A 27 34.44 -47.55 32.44
N ILE A 28 35.16 -46.69 33.16
CA ILE A 28 34.67 -46.08 34.40
C ILE A 28 33.47 -45.17 34.11
N LEU A 29 33.53 -44.36 33.06
CA LEU A 29 32.43 -43.47 32.66
C LEU A 29 31.14 -44.24 32.28
N LEU A 30 31.22 -45.51 31.86
CA LEU A 30 30.02 -46.33 31.62
C LEU A 30 29.18 -46.57 32.88
N LYS A 31 29.78 -46.53 34.08
CA LYS A 31 29.05 -46.63 35.35
C LYS A 31 28.01 -45.50 35.51
N LEU A 32 28.18 -44.37 34.82
CA LEU A 32 27.17 -43.30 34.77
C LEU A 32 25.83 -43.79 34.22
N LYS A 33 25.84 -44.73 33.27
CA LYS A 33 24.63 -45.29 32.67
C LYS A 33 23.75 -45.98 33.72
N GLU A 34 24.37 -46.74 34.62
CA GLU A 34 23.65 -47.42 35.70
C GLU A 34 23.07 -46.40 36.70
N ILE A 35 23.83 -45.37 37.05
CA ILE A 35 23.38 -44.32 37.98
C ILE A 35 22.17 -43.56 37.39
N ILE A 36 22.22 -43.23 36.10
CA ILE A 36 21.13 -42.52 35.40
C ILE A 36 19.89 -43.41 35.24
N ASN A 37 20.07 -44.67 34.81
CA ASN A 37 18.94 -45.58 34.56
C ASN A 37 18.22 -46.02 35.83
N ASN A 38 18.93 -46.11 36.96
CA ASN A 38 18.34 -46.45 38.26
C ASN A 38 17.54 -45.29 38.88
N THR A 39 17.55 -44.10 38.28
CA THR A 39 16.86 -42.92 38.78
C THR A 39 15.60 -42.64 37.93
N PRO A 40 14.41 -42.44 38.52
CA PRO A 40 13.19 -42.23 37.76
C PRO A 40 13.23 -40.96 36.90
N LEU A 41 12.74 -41.08 35.66
CA LEU A 41 12.69 -39.99 34.67
C LEU A 41 11.90 -38.78 35.21
N GLY A 42 12.48 -37.59 35.10
CA GLY A 42 11.85 -36.33 35.51
C GLY A 42 11.85 -36.03 37.01
N SER A 43 12.47 -36.90 37.83
CA SER A 43 12.62 -36.64 39.26
C SER A 43 13.56 -35.47 39.57
N SER A 44 13.35 -34.80 40.70
CA SER A 44 14.28 -33.79 41.23
C SER A 44 15.65 -34.39 41.53
N GLU A 45 15.70 -35.68 41.87
CA GLU A 45 16.93 -36.46 42.05
C GLU A 45 17.73 -36.57 40.76
N LEU A 46 17.08 -36.90 39.63
CA LEU A 46 17.75 -36.98 38.33
C LEU A 46 18.32 -35.63 37.88
N LYS A 47 17.59 -34.54 38.12
CA LYS A 47 18.10 -33.18 37.83
C LYS A 47 19.37 -32.88 38.61
N LYS A 48 19.37 -33.22 39.91
CA LYS A 48 20.52 -33.03 40.79
C LYS A 48 21.72 -33.89 40.40
N ILE A 49 21.49 -35.15 40.03
CA ILE A 49 22.53 -36.05 39.53
C ILE A 49 23.16 -35.48 38.25
N LYS A 50 22.37 -34.96 37.32
CA LYS A 50 22.90 -34.33 36.09
C LYS A 50 23.73 -33.08 36.39
N GLN A 51 23.30 -32.26 37.35
CA GLN A 51 24.07 -31.11 37.83
C GLN A 51 25.39 -31.55 38.45
N ASP A 52 25.38 -32.58 39.31
CA ASP A 52 26.61 -33.12 39.89
C ASP A 52 27.55 -33.65 38.78
N ILE A 53 27.04 -34.40 37.79
CA ILE A 53 27.84 -34.89 36.65
C ILE A 53 28.50 -33.73 35.89
N TYR A 54 27.80 -32.61 35.71
CA TYR A 54 28.34 -31.41 35.07
C TYR A 54 29.40 -30.72 35.95
N CYS A 55 29.12 -30.50 37.24
CA CYS A 55 30.02 -29.83 38.18
C CYS A 55 31.35 -30.57 38.44
N TYR A 56 31.41 -31.88 38.18
CA TYR A 56 32.63 -32.69 38.27
C TYR A 56 33.26 -32.97 36.89
N ASP A 57 32.91 -32.18 35.88
CA ASP A 57 33.46 -32.22 34.51
C ASP A 57 33.31 -33.57 33.81
N LEU A 58 32.46 -34.47 34.30
CA LEU A 58 32.29 -35.81 33.74
C LEU A 58 31.71 -35.76 32.32
N ILE A 59 30.92 -34.73 32.01
CA ILE A 59 30.44 -34.44 30.65
C ILE A 59 31.62 -34.10 29.72
N GLN A 60 32.56 -33.28 30.18
CA GLN A 60 33.75 -32.91 29.42
C GLN A 60 34.69 -34.11 29.25
N TYR A 61 34.86 -34.96 30.26
CA TYR A 61 35.61 -36.22 30.12
C TYR A 61 34.97 -37.16 29.08
N CYS A 62 33.63 -37.29 29.08
CA CYS A 62 32.92 -38.03 28.03
C CYS A 62 33.20 -37.44 26.64
N LEU A 63 33.16 -36.11 26.49
CA LEU A 63 33.48 -35.44 25.21
C LEU A 63 34.92 -35.68 24.76
N LEU A 64 35.88 -35.58 25.68
CA LEU A 64 37.30 -35.83 25.40
C LEU A 64 37.51 -37.26 24.92
N VAL A 65 36.91 -38.25 25.60
CA VAL A 65 36.98 -39.65 25.17
C VAL A 65 36.39 -39.85 23.78
N LEU A 66 35.24 -39.23 23.48
CA LEU A 66 34.58 -39.36 22.18
C LEU A 66 35.35 -38.67 21.03
N SER A 67 36.21 -37.69 21.34
CA SER A 67 37.07 -37.02 20.35
C SER A 67 38.27 -37.89 19.90
N GLN A 68 38.70 -38.83 20.74
CA GLN A 68 39.86 -39.69 20.49
C GLN A 68 39.60 -40.74 19.39
N ASP A 69 40.67 -41.37 18.91
CA ASP A 69 40.57 -42.47 17.93
C ASP A 69 39.89 -43.70 18.56
N CYS A 70 38.79 -44.15 17.98
CA CYS A 70 37.98 -45.25 18.51
C CYS A 70 38.73 -46.59 18.63
N SER A 71 39.84 -46.75 17.89
CA SER A 71 40.71 -47.93 17.98
C SER A 71 41.51 -48.01 19.28
N ARG A 72 41.67 -46.88 19.99
CA ARG A 72 42.42 -46.78 21.26
C ARG A 72 41.53 -46.93 22.49
N ILE A 73 40.21 -46.89 22.29
CA ILE A 73 39.22 -46.94 23.37
C ILE A 73 38.96 -48.41 23.73
N GLN A 74 39.09 -48.74 25.02
CA GLN A 74 38.75 -50.07 25.52
C GLN A 74 37.27 -50.38 25.30
N GLY A 75 36.96 -51.50 24.63
CA GLY A 75 35.61 -51.89 24.21
C GLY A 75 35.13 -51.28 22.87
N GLY A 76 35.97 -50.48 22.19
CA GLY A 76 35.74 -50.03 20.82
C GLY A 76 34.40 -49.31 20.63
N TRP A 77 33.69 -49.63 19.54
CA TRP A 77 32.42 -48.98 19.19
C TRP A 77 31.30 -49.17 20.21
N THR A 78 31.30 -50.27 20.97
CA THR A 78 30.28 -50.51 22.01
C THR A 78 30.37 -49.45 23.12
N THR A 79 31.58 -49.19 23.62
CA THR A 79 31.84 -48.16 24.63
C THR A 79 31.51 -46.78 24.09
N VAL A 80 31.94 -46.48 22.86
CA VAL A 80 31.69 -45.17 22.20
C VAL A 80 30.19 -44.88 22.04
N SER A 81 29.40 -45.83 21.55
CA SER A 81 27.96 -45.67 21.41
C SER A 81 27.25 -45.49 22.74
N GLN A 82 27.68 -46.22 23.79
CA GLN A 82 27.13 -46.05 25.13
C GLN A 82 27.50 -44.69 25.75
N LEU A 83 28.74 -44.23 25.60
CA LEU A 83 29.16 -42.90 26.05
C LEU A 83 28.43 -41.78 25.29
N THR A 84 28.17 -41.97 24.00
CA THR A 84 27.38 -41.03 23.16
C THR A 84 25.94 -40.91 23.70
N GLN A 85 25.30 -42.03 24.05
CA GLN A 85 23.98 -42.02 24.71
C GLN A 85 24.03 -41.30 26.06
N ILE A 86 25.00 -41.64 26.92
CA ILE A 86 25.15 -41.02 28.24
C ILE A 86 25.31 -39.51 28.09
N LEU A 87 26.19 -39.06 27.21
CA LEU A 87 26.44 -37.65 26.94
C LEU A 87 25.16 -36.93 26.50
N SER A 88 24.43 -37.50 25.54
CA SER A 88 23.16 -36.92 25.08
C SER A 88 22.11 -36.84 26.20
N HIS A 89 21.93 -37.91 26.98
CA HIS A 89 20.97 -37.93 28.08
C HIS A 89 21.33 -36.98 29.22
N CYS A 90 22.62 -36.82 29.54
CA CYS A 90 23.10 -35.89 30.55
C CYS A 90 22.86 -34.43 30.14
N CYS A 91 23.10 -34.09 28.88
CA CYS A 91 22.96 -32.72 28.37
C CYS A 91 21.48 -32.28 28.26
N VAL A 92 20.54 -33.18 27.99
CA VAL A 92 19.12 -32.82 27.85
C VAL A 92 18.45 -32.66 29.22
N GLY A 93 17.85 -31.49 29.47
CA GLY A 93 17.18 -31.17 30.73
C GLY A 93 18.13 -30.84 31.90
N LEU A 94 19.40 -30.56 31.61
CA LEU A 94 20.35 -30.01 32.56
C LEU A 94 20.10 -28.51 32.76
N GLU A 95 20.17 -28.05 34.00
CA GLU A 95 20.11 -26.63 34.38
C GLU A 95 21.53 -26.22 34.87
N PRO A 96 22.38 -25.65 34.00
CA PRO A 96 23.82 -25.45 34.26
C PRO A 96 24.16 -24.35 35.29
N GLY A 97 23.18 -23.59 35.79
CA GLY A 97 23.41 -22.59 36.84
C GLY A 97 24.22 -21.39 36.32
N GLU A 98 25.34 -21.08 36.99
CA GLU A 98 26.18 -19.91 36.72
C GLU A 98 27.02 -20.04 35.42
N ASP A 99 27.38 -21.27 35.02
CA ASP A 99 28.21 -21.56 33.84
C ASP A 99 27.39 -21.84 32.56
N ALA A 100 26.18 -21.27 32.50
CA ALA A 100 25.26 -21.52 31.38
C ALA A 100 25.84 -21.12 30.01
N GLU A 101 26.65 -20.05 29.95
CA GLU A 101 27.23 -19.59 28.68
C GLU A 101 28.22 -20.59 28.09
N GLU A 102 29.12 -21.16 28.91
CA GLU A 102 30.09 -22.18 28.45
C GLU A 102 29.35 -23.44 27.98
N PHE A 103 28.32 -23.85 28.73
CA PHE A 103 27.49 -25.00 28.38
C PHE A 103 26.80 -24.84 27.00
N TYR A 104 26.12 -23.71 26.77
CA TYR A 104 25.35 -23.49 25.54
C TYR A 104 26.20 -23.13 24.33
N ASN A 105 27.31 -22.39 24.51
CA ASN A 105 28.10 -21.87 23.41
C ASN A 105 29.31 -22.75 23.04
N GLU A 106 29.86 -23.52 23.99
CA GLU A 106 31.05 -24.33 23.75
C GLU A 106 30.73 -25.83 23.83
N LEU A 107 30.25 -26.29 25.00
CA LEU A 107 30.08 -27.72 25.26
C LEU A 107 29.04 -28.37 24.34
N LEU A 108 27.84 -27.79 24.24
CA LEU A 108 26.75 -28.36 23.44
C LEU A 108 27.06 -28.39 21.92
N PRO A 109 27.58 -27.32 21.29
CA PRO A 109 28.03 -27.37 19.90
C PRO A 109 29.14 -28.39 19.68
N SER A 110 30.13 -28.49 20.59
CA SER A 110 31.19 -29.51 20.50
C SER A 110 30.65 -30.93 20.63
N ALA A 111 29.62 -31.17 21.45
CA ALA A 111 28.95 -32.45 21.55
C ALA A 111 28.26 -32.85 20.24
N ALA A 112 27.49 -31.94 19.65
CA ALA A 112 26.83 -32.17 18.38
C ALA A 112 27.84 -32.44 17.25
N GLU A 113 28.93 -31.69 17.21
CA GLU A 113 29.99 -31.86 16.21
C GLU A 113 30.72 -33.20 16.37
N ASN A 114 31.06 -33.60 17.61
CA ASN A 114 31.65 -34.92 17.87
C ASN A 114 30.74 -36.06 17.41
N PHE A 115 29.42 -35.96 17.60
CA PHE A 115 28.48 -36.97 17.11
C PHE A 115 28.49 -37.08 15.58
N LEU A 116 28.60 -35.96 14.86
CA LEU A 116 28.73 -35.96 13.40
C LEU A 116 30.07 -36.56 12.93
N VAL A 117 31.17 -36.25 13.62
CA VAL A 117 32.49 -36.84 13.34
C VAL A 117 32.47 -38.34 13.57
N LEU A 118 31.87 -38.81 14.68
CA LEU A 118 31.70 -40.24 14.97
C LEU A 118 30.83 -40.93 13.91
N GLY A 119 29.72 -40.31 13.51
CA GLY A 119 28.90 -40.79 12.40
C GLY A 119 29.74 -40.97 11.12
N ARG A 120 30.60 -40.00 10.78
CA ARG A 120 31.48 -40.08 9.59
C ARG A 120 32.51 -41.21 9.70
N ARG A 121 33.08 -41.42 10.88
CA ARG A 121 34.01 -42.53 11.13
C ARG A 121 33.29 -43.88 10.99
N LEU A 122 32.11 -44.04 11.59
CA LEU A 122 31.27 -45.23 11.45
C LEU A 122 30.89 -45.49 10.00
N GLN A 123 30.49 -44.46 9.25
CA GLN A 123 30.21 -44.55 7.82
C GLN A 123 31.43 -45.07 7.04
N THR A 124 32.63 -44.55 7.34
CA THR A 124 33.87 -44.98 6.68
C THR A 124 34.20 -46.43 7.01
N CYS A 125 34.08 -46.83 8.28
CA CYS A 125 34.25 -48.22 8.70
C CYS A 125 33.25 -49.15 8.02
N PHE A 126 31.99 -48.74 7.90
CA PHE A 126 30.94 -49.52 7.27
C PHE A 126 31.20 -49.75 5.78
N ILE A 127 31.67 -48.71 5.07
CA ILE A 127 32.04 -48.82 3.65
C ILE A 127 33.20 -49.80 3.45
N ASN A 128 34.17 -49.80 4.36
CA ASN A 128 35.36 -50.65 4.28
C ASN A 128 35.15 -52.08 4.82
N ALA A 129 34.04 -52.36 5.50
CA ALA A 129 33.79 -53.68 6.08
C ALA A 129 33.50 -54.73 4.99
N ALA A 130 34.11 -55.91 5.13
CA ALA A 130 33.95 -57.01 4.18
C ALA A 130 32.83 -57.99 4.57
N LYS A 131 32.60 -58.21 5.87
CA LYS A 131 31.63 -59.20 6.38
C LYS A 131 30.26 -58.57 6.69
N GLY A 132 29.19 -59.35 6.51
CA GLY A 132 27.81 -58.93 6.80
C GLY A 132 27.55 -58.69 8.29
N GLU A 133 27.98 -59.60 9.17
CA GLU A 133 27.77 -59.48 10.63
C GLU A 133 28.46 -58.23 11.22
N GLU A 134 29.65 -57.90 10.71
CA GLU A 134 30.37 -56.67 11.09
C GLU A 134 29.63 -55.41 10.61
N LYS A 135 28.99 -55.48 9.44
CA LYS A 135 28.15 -54.39 8.91
C LYS A 135 26.90 -54.16 9.75
N ASP A 136 26.23 -55.22 10.17
CA ASP A 136 25.03 -55.12 11.03
C ASP A 136 25.36 -54.50 12.39
N ALA A 137 26.48 -54.89 12.99
CA ALA A 137 26.96 -54.27 14.23
C ALA A 137 27.30 -52.78 14.03
N LEU A 138 27.97 -52.41 12.93
CA LEU A 138 28.29 -51.02 12.63
C LEU A 138 27.05 -50.16 12.35
N LEU A 139 26.01 -50.72 11.71
CA LEU A 139 24.72 -50.03 11.52
C LEU A 139 24.04 -49.76 12.84
N HIS A 140 24.03 -50.75 13.74
CA HIS A 140 23.47 -50.56 15.07
C HIS A 140 24.20 -49.44 15.84
N PHE A 141 25.54 -49.39 15.79
CA PHE A 141 26.28 -48.30 16.40
C PHE A 141 25.99 -46.94 15.75
N PHE A 142 25.81 -46.91 14.42
CA PHE A 142 25.42 -45.70 13.70
C PHE A 142 24.04 -45.22 14.11
N GLU A 143 23.07 -46.12 14.24
CA GLU A 143 21.71 -45.85 14.72
C GLU A 143 21.74 -45.21 16.10
N VAL A 144 22.49 -45.82 17.03
CA VAL A 144 22.64 -45.30 18.40
C VAL A 144 23.23 -43.88 18.39
N VAL A 145 24.21 -43.60 17.54
CA VAL A 145 24.80 -42.26 17.42
C VAL A 145 23.82 -41.25 16.82
N THR A 146 23.09 -41.63 15.77
CA THR A 146 22.09 -40.74 15.15
C THR A 146 20.90 -40.47 16.08
N ASP A 147 20.45 -41.46 16.84
CA ASP A 147 19.37 -41.31 17.82
C ASP A 147 19.81 -40.45 19.00
N SER A 148 21.06 -40.62 19.45
CA SER A 148 21.64 -39.78 20.50
C SER A 148 21.76 -38.33 20.04
N LEU A 149 22.16 -38.09 18.78
CA LEU A 149 22.18 -36.74 18.20
C LEU A 149 20.76 -36.17 18.09
N PHE A 150 19.79 -36.97 17.63
CA PHE A 150 18.41 -36.53 17.52
C PHE A 150 17.80 -36.16 18.89
N TRP A 151 18.04 -36.97 19.91
CA TRP A 151 17.61 -36.69 21.29
C TRP A 151 18.19 -35.37 21.80
N LEU A 152 19.48 -35.11 21.54
CA LEU A 152 20.16 -33.87 21.92
C LEU A 152 19.52 -32.66 21.23
N LEU A 153 19.21 -32.77 19.93
CA LEU A 153 18.56 -31.71 19.15
C LEU A 153 17.12 -31.45 19.60
N GLY A 154 16.39 -32.49 19.99
CA GLY A 154 15.05 -32.36 20.56
C GLY A 154 15.03 -31.60 21.89
N GLY A 155 16.06 -31.79 22.72
CA GLY A 155 16.24 -31.02 23.95
C GLY A 155 16.73 -29.59 23.72
N HIS A 156 17.56 -29.38 22.68
CA HIS A 156 18.25 -28.12 22.41
C HIS A 156 18.11 -27.70 20.93
N VAL A 157 16.94 -27.16 20.58
CA VAL A 157 16.58 -26.76 19.20
C VAL A 157 17.60 -25.81 18.56
N GLN A 158 18.30 -25.00 19.36
CA GLN A 158 19.33 -24.06 18.90
C GLN A 158 20.48 -24.76 18.16
N LEU A 159 20.78 -26.02 18.49
CA LEU A 159 21.84 -26.81 17.86
C LEU A 159 21.51 -27.25 16.44
N ILE A 160 20.24 -27.22 16.03
CA ILE A 160 19.82 -27.60 14.68
C ILE A 160 20.58 -26.79 13.63
N GLN A 161 20.76 -25.49 13.85
CA GLN A 161 21.53 -24.64 12.94
C GLN A 161 23.00 -25.05 12.86
N ASN A 162 23.61 -25.46 13.98
CA ASN A 162 25.01 -25.88 14.01
C ASN A 162 25.19 -27.20 13.24
N VAL A 163 24.29 -28.16 13.45
CA VAL A 163 24.31 -29.45 12.74
C VAL A 163 24.12 -29.26 11.24
N LEU A 164 23.13 -28.47 10.82
CA LEU A 164 22.86 -28.25 9.39
C LEU A 164 23.95 -27.43 8.68
N LYS A 165 24.74 -26.63 9.41
CA LYS A 165 25.91 -25.90 8.88
C LYS A 165 27.18 -26.75 8.84
N SER A 166 27.23 -27.88 9.54
CA SER A 166 28.44 -28.70 9.64
C SER A 166 28.73 -29.41 8.32
N ASP A 167 29.97 -29.30 7.85
CA ASP A 167 30.49 -30.04 6.69
C ASP A 167 30.37 -31.55 6.88
N HIS A 168 30.50 -32.03 8.12
CA HIS A 168 30.38 -33.45 8.44
C HIS A 168 28.97 -33.98 8.20
N PHE A 169 27.94 -33.17 8.48
CA PHE A 169 26.55 -33.52 8.19
C PHE A 169 26.29 -33.61 6.68
N LEU A 170 26.77 -32.63 5.90
CA LEU A 170 26.64 -32.69 4.44
C LEU A 170 27.34 -33.93 3.86
N ARG A 171 28.54 -34.28 4.36
CA ARG A 171 29.25 -35.49 3.95
C ARG A 171 28.53 -36.78 4.36
N LEU A 172 27.87 -36.79 5.53
CA LEU A 172 27.02 -37.92 5.95
C LEU A 172 25.86 -38.12 4.97
N LEU A 173 25.25 -37.02 4.53
CA LEU A 173 24.18 -37.04 3.54
C LEU A 173 24.71 -37.51 2.16
N GLN A 174 25.92 -37.11 1.77
CA GLN A 174 26.63 -37.55 0.55
C GLN A 174 27.14 -39.01 0.66
N THR A 175 26.22 -39.96 0.77
CA THR A 175 26.48 -41.40 0.81
C THR A 175 25.72 -42.14 -0.28
N ASP A 176 26.40 -43.10 -0.92
CA ASP A 176 25.77 -44.00 -1.90
C ASP A 176 25.15 -45.23 -1.22
N ASN A 177 25.46 -45.47 0.07
CA ASN A 177 24.92 -46.59 0.79
C ASN A 177 23.43 -46.38 1.14
N VAL A 178 22.61 -47.38 0.79
CA VAL A 178 21.15 -47.34 0.97
C VAL A 178 20.72 -47.19 2.43
N GLN A 179 21.33 -47.94 3.34
CA GLN A 179 20.93 -47.98 4.75
C GLN A 179 21.34 -46.70 5.47
N ILE A 180 22.63 -46.34 5.40
CA ILE A 180 23.15 -45.11 6.02
C ILE A 180 22.45 -43.87 5.42
N GLY A 181 22.29 -43.82 4.09
CA GLY A 181 21.61 -42.70 3.43
C GLY A 181 20.16 -42.56 3.87
N SER A 182 19.44 -43.67 4.03
CA SER A 182 18.06 -43.66 4.55
C SER A 182 18.01 -43.14 5.99
N MET A 183 18.94 -43.57 6.86
CA MET A 183 19.00 -43.11 8.26
C MET A 183 19.29 -41.62 8.37
N VAL A 184 20.28 -41.10 7.61
CA VAL A 184 20.63 -39.67 7.62
C VAL A 184 19.50 -38.81 7.04
N MET A 185 18.83 -39.25 5.97
CA MET A 185 17.67 -38.53 5.44
C MET A 185 16.48 -38.54 6.42
N THR A 186 16.23 -39.66 7.10
CA THR A 186 15.19 -39.74 8.15
C THR A 186 15.54 -38.84 9.33
N LEU A 187 16.80 -38.79 9.75
CA LEU A 187 17.28 -37.84 10.76
C LEU A 187 16.99 -36.39 10.32
N LEU A 188 17.28 -36.03 9.07
CA LEU A 188 16.98 -34.70 8.53
C LEU A 188 15.47 -34.42 8.50
N GLN A 189 14.63 -35.40 8.13
CA GLN A 189 13.18 -35.27 8.21
C GLN A 189 12.73 -34.96 9.64
N ASN A 190 13.23 -35.71 10.62
CA ASN A 190 12.87 -35.54 12.02
C ASN A 190 13.32 -34.17 12.57
N ILE A 191 14.52 -33.71 12.19
CA ILE A 191 15.03 -32.37 12.54
C ILE A 191 14.08 -31.28 12.03
N LEU A 192 13.63 -31.38 10.78
CA LEU A 192 12.72 -30.41 10.17
C LEU A 192 11.31 -30.46 10.75
N GLN A 193 10.87 -31.60 11.28
CA GLN A 193 9.61 -31.70 12.02
C GLN A 193 9.67 -31.01 13.38
N ILE A 194 10.82 -31.04 14.07
CA ILE A 194 11.01 -30.33 15.35
C ILE A 194 10.99 -28.81 15.14
N ASN A 195 11.79 -28.32 14.19
CA ASN A 195 11.82 -26.90 13.88
C ASN A 195 12.14 -26.67 12.39
N SER A 196 11.09 -26.49 11.60
CA SER A 196 11.25 -26.23 10.18
C SER A 196 11.95 -24.88 9.92
N GLY A 197 11.75 -23.88 10.77
CA GLY A 197 12.17 -22.48 10.53
C GLY A 197 13.68 -22.26 10.42
N ASP A 198 14.50 -23.15 11.00
CA ASP A 198 15.95 -23.00 11.01
C ASP A 198 16.60 -23.31 9.64
N LEU A 199 15.90 -24.02 8.75
CA LEU A 199 16.40 -24.34 7.41
C LEU A 199 16.62 -23.09 6.53
N LEU A 200 15.79 -22.06 6.69
CA LEU A 200 15.92 -20.78 5.96
C LEU A 200 16.93 -19.80 6.58
N ARG A 201 17.37 -20.07 7.82
CA ARG A 201 18.35 -19.22 8.51
C ARG A 201 19.79 -19.56 8.13
N ILE A 202 19.99 -20.67 7.42
CA ILE A 202 21.29 -21.12 6.94
C ILE A 202 21.68 -20.34 5.68
N GLU A 203 22.99 -20.19 5.45
CA GLU A 203 23.50 -19.56 4.22
C GLU A 203 22.96 -20.29 2.98
N GLY A 204 22.53 -19.51 1.98
CA GLY A 204 21.91 -20.04 0.77
C GLY A 204 22.74 -21.12 0.06
N LYS A 205 24.08 -21.03 0.09
CA LYS A 205 24.98 -22.03 -0.51
C LYS A 205 24.84 -23.41 0.14
N ILE A 206 24.83 -23.45 1.48
CA ILE A 206 24.71 -24.71 2.24
C ILE A 206 23.32 -25.31 2.04
N LEU A 207 22.27 -24.48 2.05
CA LEU A 207 20.91 -24.91 1.73
C LEU A 207 20.83 -25.53 0.33
N HIS A 208 21.46 -24.90 -0.66
CA HIS A 208 21.57 -25.45 -2.02
C HIS A 208 22.29 -26.79 -2.03
N SER A 209 23.41 -26.96 -1.32
CA SER A 209 24.12 -28.24 -1.27
C SER A 209 23.27 -29.37 -0.66
N ILE A 210 22.50 -29.08 0.40
CA ILE A 210 21.58 -30.07 0.99
C ILE A 210 20.47 -30.41 -0.01
N LEU A 211 19.84 -29.40 -0.63
CA LEU A 211 18.78 -29.61 -1.61
C LEU A 211 19.27 -30.36 -2.86
N ASP A 212 20.44 -30.01 -3.37
CA ASP A 212 21.08 -30.65 -4.52
C ASP A 212 21.33 -32.13 -4.24
N GLU A 213 21.83 -32.47 -3.04
CA GLU A 213 22.06 -33.85 -2.65
C GLU A 213 20.74 -34.64 -2.53
N VAL A 214 19.70 -34.06 -1.93
CA VAL A 214 18.39 -34.74 -1.82
C VAL A 214 17.74 -34.92 -3.20
N VAL A 215 17.82 -33.90 -4.06
CA VAL A 215 17.33 -33.96 -5.45
C VAL A 215 18.13 -34.98 -6.25
N PHE A 216 19.45 -35.01 -6.11
CA PHE A 216 20.33 -36.00 -6.73
C PHE A 216 19.93 -37.41 -6.29
N LYS A 217 19.72 -37.64 -4.99
CA LYS A 217 19.27 -38.94 -4.48
C LYS A 217 17.90 -39.34 -5.02
N LEU A 218 16.97 -38.40 -5.20
CA LEU A 218 15.66 -38.68 -5.78
C LEU A 218 15.72 -39.06 -7.27
N LEU A 219 16.61 -38.42 -8.03
CA LEU A 219 16.66 -38.56 -9.49
C LEU A 219 17.62 -39.66 -9.96
N SER A 220 18.77 -39.82 -9.29
CA SER A 220 19.88 -40.64 -9.74
C SER A 220 19.98 -42.01 -9.05
N THR A 221 19.34 -42.19 -7.88
CA THR A 221 19.46 -43.45 -7.13
C THR A 221 18.47 -44.51 -7.64
N PRO A 222 18.91 -45.76 -7.90
CA PRO A 222 18.02 -46.83 -8.33
C PRO A 222 17.14 -47.39 -7.20
N SER A 223 17.52 -47.21 -5.94
CA SER A 223 16.81 -47.74 -4.78
C SER A 223 15.47 -47.02 -4.55
N PRO A 224 14.33 -47.75 -4.52
CA PRO A 224 13.02 -47.16 -4.27
C PRO A 224 12.90 -46.59 -2.85
N VAL A 225 13.61 -47.16 -1.88
CA VAL A 225 13.62 -46.71 -0.48
C VAL A 225 14.24 -45.31 -0.39
N ILE A 226 15.42 -45.10 -0.99
CA ILE A 226 16.06 -43.77 -1.02
C ILE A 226 15.16 -42.75 -1.73
N ARG A 227 14.61 -43.13 -2.89
CA ARG A 227 13.73 -42.22 -3.66
C ARG A 227 12.47 -41.85 -2.88
N GLY A 228 11.85 -42.80 -2.19
CA GLY A 228 10.70 -42.55 -1.34
C GLY A 228 11.03 -41.59 -0.19
N THR A 229 12.11 -41.85 0.54
CA THR A 229 12.57 -40.99 1.65
C THR A 229 12.96 -39.59 1.15
N ALA A 230 13.65 -39.47 0.02
CA ALA A 230 14.00 -38.18 -0.59
C ALA A 230 12.75 -37.40 -1.05
N THR A 231 11.75 -38.10 -1.62
CA THR A 231 10.47 -37.47 -2.02
C THR A 231 9.73 -36.90 -0.81
N LYS A 232 9.61 -37.69 0.26
CA LYS A 232 8.97 -37.27 1.52
C LYS A 232 9.69 -36.07 2.13
N LEU A 233 11.03 -36.08 2.12
CA LEU A 233 11.83 -34.98 2.63
C LEU A 233 11.64 -33.70 1.82
N LEU A 234 11.68 -33.78 0.48
CA LEU A 234 11.44 -32.61 -0.38
C LEU A 234 10.03 -32.08 -0.26
N LEU A 235 9.04 -32.97 -0.10
CA LEU A 235 7.66 -32.58 0.15
C LEU A 235 7.55 -31.82 1.48
N LEU A 236 8.11 -32.36 2.56
CA LEU A 236 8.16 -31.70 3.87
C LEU A 236 8.83 -30.31 3.79
N MET A 237 9.97 -30.20 3.11
CA MET A 237 10.68 -28.93 2.91
C MET A 237 9.85 -27.91 2.10
N ALA A 238 9.14 -28.38 1.06
CA ALA A 238 8.34 -27.54 0.19
C ALA A 238 7.01 -27.10 0.82
N GLU A 239 6.41 -27.94 1.67
CA GLU A 239 5.19 -27.62 2.42
C GLU A 239 5.48 -26.71 3.61
N SER A 240 6.60 -26.92 4.29
CA SER A 240 6.99 -26.09 5.44
C SER A 240 7.41 -24.68 5.05
N HIS A 241 8.07 -24.48 3.90
CA HIS A 241 8.60 -23.18 3.48
C HIS A 241 8.32 -22.82 2.03
N GLN A 242 7.69 -21.65 1.83
CA GLN A 242 7.37 -21.15 0.49
C GLN A 242 8.61 -20.78 -0.32
N GLU A 243 9.68 -20.33 0.33
CA GLU A 243 10.94 -19.92 -0.27
C GLU A 243 11.64 -21.11 -0.95
N ILE A 244 11.67 -22.27 -0.29
CA ILE A 244 12.22 -23.51 -0.86
C ILE A 244 11.36 -23.95 -2.05
N LEU A 245 10.04 -23.85 -1.94
CA LEU A 245 9.15 -24.16 -3.05
C LEU A 245 9.35 -23.23 -4.26
N ILE A 246 9.61 -21.96 -4.03
CA ILE A 246 9.97 -20.98 -5.08
C ILE A 246 11.32 -21.36 -5.70
N LEU A 247 12.31 -21.71 -4.88
CA LEU A 247 13.65 -22.11 -5.30
C LEU A 247 13.60 -23.35 -6.21
N LEU A 248 12.90 -24.41 -5.80
CA LEU A 248 12.74 -25.66 -6.57
C LEU A 248 12.01 -25.46 -7.91
N ARG A 249 11.22 -24.40 -8.07
CA ARG A 249 10.46 -24.11 -9.30
C ARG A 249 11.12 -23.11 -10.24
N LEU A 250 11.63 -22.02 -9.69
CA LEU A 250 12.02 -20.82 -10.45
C LEU A 250 13.54 -20.66 -10.56
N SER A 251 14.32 -21.33 -9.73
CA SER A 251 15.77 -21.26 -9.85
C SER A 251 16.23 -21.93 -11.15
N ALA A 252 17.27 -21.36 -11.76
CA ALA A 252 17.91 -21.97 -12.91
C ALA A 252 18.47 -23.37 -12.59
N CYS A 253 18.89 -23.59 -11.34
CA CYS A 253 19.51 -24.83 -10.85
C CYS A 253 18.58 -26.04 -10.97
N TYR A 254 17.28 -25.88 -10.72
CA TYR A 254 16.30 -26.99 -10.78
C TYR A 254 15.43 -26.96 -12.03
N LYS A 255 15.88 -26.26 -13.10
CA LYS A 255 15.15 -26.19 -14.36
C LYS A 255 14.99 -27.60 -14.96
N GLY A 256 13.74 -28.02 -15.13
CA GLY A 256 13.42 -29.34 -15.67
C GLY A 256 13.20 -30.42 -14.61
N LEU A 257 13.40 -30.15 -13.31
CA LEU A 257 13.13 -31.09 -12.21
C LEU A 257 11.73 -31.72 -12.34
N ARG A 258 10.69 -30.91 -12.52
CA ARG A 258 9.31 -31.40 -12.73
C ARG A 258 9.19 -32.33 -13.92
N SER A 259 9.87 -32.04 -15.03
CA SER A 259 9.82 -32.87 -16.23
C SER A 259 10.50 -34.23 -16.02
N LEU A 260 11.54 -34.27 -15.18
CA LEU A 260 12.22 -35.50 -14.79
C LEU A 260 11.37 -36.32 -13.82
N LEU A 261 10.72 -35.67 -12.84
CA LEU A 261 9.80 -36.34 -11.92
C LEU A 261 8.57 -36.93 -12.63
N ASN A 262 8.03 -36.23 -13.64
CA ASN A 262 6.91 -36.73 -14.45
C ASN A 262 7.26 -37.96 -15.30
N LYS A 263 8.54 -38.19 -15.60
CA LYS A 263 9.01 -39.36 -16.37
C LYS A 263 9.22 -40.60 -15.51
N GLN A 264 9.11 -40.48 -14.18
CA GLN A 264 9.32 -41.60 -13.28
C GLN A 264 8.11 -42.55 -13.29
N GLU A 265 8.36 -43.85 -13.40
CA GLU A 265 7.35 -44.91 -13.53
C GLU A 265 6.38 -44.96 -12.32
N PRO A 266 5.05 -44.98 -12.56
CA PRO A 266 4.04 -45.08 -11.52
C PRO A 266 3.84 -46.54 -11.09
N GLY A 267 4.76 -47.07 -10.27
CA GLY A 267 4.68 -48.45 -9.78
C GLY A 267 5.06 -48.67 -8.31
N THR A 268 5.41 -47.62 -7.57
CA THR A 268 6.02 -47.75 -6.23
C THR A 268 5.21 -47.07 -5.13
N GLU A 269 5.34 -47.56 -3.89
CA GLU A 269 4.61 -47.13 -2.68
C GLU A 269 4.67 -45.62 -2.40
N PHE A 270 5.72 -44.91 -2.83
CA PHE A 270 5.86 -43.45 -2.67
C PHE A 270 5.20 -42.62 -3.78
N SER A 271 4.42 -43.24 -4.66
CA SER A 271 3.79 -42.56 -5.81
C SER A 271 2.76 -41.50 -5.41
N GLN A 272 2.24 -41.54 -4.18
CA GLN A 272 1.31 -40.52 -3.68
C GLN A 272 2.04 -39.22 -3.32
N GLU A 273 3.09 -39.32 -2.52
CA GLU A 273 3.93 -38.19 -2.10
C GLU A 273 4.63 -37.57 -3.32
N LEU A 274 5.04 -38.39 -4.29
CA LEU A 274 5.58 -37.91 -5.56
C LEU A 274 4.55 -37.10 -6.35
N ARG A 275 3.29 -37.56 -6.41
CA ARG A 275 2.19 -36.83 -7.07
C ARG A 275 1.88 -35.52 -6.35
N GLN A 276 1.90 -35.51 -5.02
CA GLN A 276 1.72 -34.30 -4.22
C GLN A 276 2.83 -33.29 -4.49
N LEU A 277 4.10 -33.73 -4.49
CA LEU A 277 5.25 -32.89 -4.81
C LEU A 277 5.15 -32.32 -6.24
N ILE A 278 4.79 -33.13 -7.24
CA ILE A 278 4.58 -32.67 -8.62
C ILE A 278 3.44 -31.64 -8.71
N GLY A 279 2.35 -31.86 -7.98
CA GLY A 279 1.21 -30.93 -7.86
C GLY A 279 1.65 -29.61 -7.24
N LEU A 280 2.38 -29.68 -6.13
CA LEU A 280 2.98 -28.54 -5.45
C LEU A 280 4.03 -27.84 -6.27
N LEU A 281 4.62 -28.45 -7.32
CA LEU A 281 5.54 -27.80 -8.25
C LEU A 281 4.83 -27.20 -9.49
N SER A 282 3.52 -27.42 -9.67
CA SER A 282 2.75 -26.95 -10.84
C SER A 282 2.39 -25.45 -10.80
N PRO A 283 2.50 -24.68 -11.90
CA PRO A 283 2.43 -23.21 -11.86
C PRO A 283 1.15 -22.60 -11.28
N LYS A 284 0.02 -23.31 -11.28
CA LYS A 284 -1.29 -22.81 -10.79
C LYS A 284 -1.26 -22.39 -9.32
N ALA A 285 -0.63 -23.17 -8.44
CA ALA A 285 -0.58 -22.86 -7.01
C ALA A 285 0.27 -21.60 -6.67
N CYS A 286 1.22 -21.22 -7.53
CA CYS A 286 2.07 -20.04 -7.29
C CYS A 286 1.38 -18.74 -7.71
N GLN A 287 0.57 -18.78 -8.78
CA GLN A 287 -0.19 -17.62 -9.23
C GLN A 287 -1.21 -17.21 -8.17
N GLU A 288 -1.96 -18.17 -7.62
CA GLU A 288 -2.92 -17.93 -6.53
C GLU A 288 -2.27 -17.31 -5.29
N VAL A 289 -1.06 -17.78 -4.91
CA VAL A 289 -0.33 -17.26 -3.75
C VAL A 289 0.24 -15.85 -4.00
N LYS A 290 0.79 -15.60 -5.19
CA LYS A 290 1.25 -14.25 -5.60
C LYS A 290 0.07 -13.28 -5.67
N ASP A 291 -1.05 -13.71 -6.23
CA ASP A 291 -2.28 -12.93 -6.35
C ASP A 291 -2.85 -12.62 -4.95
N GLN A 292 -2.79 -13.56 -4.00
CA GLN A 292 -3.16 -13.31 -2.60
C GLN A 292 -2.24 -12.27 -1.93
N LYS A 293 -0.92 -12.33 -2.15
CA LYS A 293 0.02 -11.31 -1.62
C LYS A 293 -0.25 -9.94 -2.21
N GLN A 294 -0.47 -9.86 -3.52
CA GLN A 294 -0.81 -8.61 -4.21
C GLN A 294 -2.17 -8.07 -3.75
N HIS A 295 -3.16 -8.94 -3.55
CA HIS A 295 -4.47 -8.56 -3.02
C HIS A 295 -4.37 -8.00 -1.60
N LYS A 296 -3.63 -8.66 -0.71
CA LYS A 296 -3.38 -8.16 0.66
C LYS A 296 -2.68 -6.80 0.64
N ALA A 297 -1.66 -6.62 -0.19
CA ALA A 297 -0.97 -5.34 -0.36
C ALA A 297 -1.91 -4.25 -0.91
N ALA A 298 -2.73 -4.58 -1.91
CA ALA A 298 -3.74 -3.67 -2.46
C ALA A 298 -4.77 -3.27 -1.40
N CYS A 299 -5.28 -4.22 -0.60
CA CYS A 299 -6.20 -3.95 0.50
C CYS A 299 -5.59 -3.00 1.54
N LEU A 300 -4.31 -3.20 1.92
CA LEU A 300 -3.61 -2.32 2.85
C LEU A 300 -3.46 -0.90 2.29
N ILE A 301 -3.00 -0.76 1.05
CA ILE A 301 -2.87 0.54 0.38
C ILE A 301 -4.23 1.23 0.30
N GLN A 302 -5.28 0.49 -0.09
CA GLN A 302 -6.64 1.00 -0.16
C GLN A 302 -7.17 1.44 1.20
N ALA A 303 -6.93 0.68 2.27
CA ALA A 303 -7.33 1.04 3.63
C ALA A 303 -6.63 2.32 4.10
N TYR A 304 -5.32 2.42 3.87
CA TYR A 304 -4.53 3.61 4.18
C TYR A 304 -5.02 4.84 3.41
N TRP A 305 -5.29 4.69 2.11
CA TRP A 305 -5.81 5.77 1.27
C TRP A 305 -7.20 6.23 1.69
N LYS A 306 -8.13 5.29 1.93
CA LYS A 306 -9.47 5.58 2.46
C LYS A 306 -9.38 6.34 3.79
N GLY A 307 -8.51 5.89 4.71
CA GLY A 307 -8.25 6.57 5.97
C GLY A 307 -7.68 7.98 5.79
N PHE A 308 -6.71 8.16 4.89
CA PHE A 308 -6.15 9.48 4.56
C PHE A 308 -7.23 10.42 4.00
N GLN A 309 -8.07 9.94 3.08
CA GLN A 309 -9.13 10.72 2.48
C GLN A 309 -10.15 11.20 3.53
N THR A 310 -10.55 10.32 4.46
CA THR A 310 -11.43 10.68 5.59
C THR A 310 -10.78 11.73 6.49
N ARG A 311 -9.52 11.53 6.90
CA ARG A 311 -8.79 12.51 7.72
C ARG A 311 -8.66 13.87 7.03
N LYS A 312 -8.43 13.89 5.72
CA LYS A 312 -8.37 15.13 4.92
C LYS A 312 -9.71 15.86 4.88
N ARG A 313 -10.84 15.14 4.79
CA ARG A 313 -12.19 15.73 4.89
C ARG A 313 -12.47 16.26 6.28
N LEU A 314 -12.14 15.50 7.33
CA LEU A 314 -12.33 15.90 8.72
C LEU A 314 -11.54 17.18 9.06
N LYS A 315 -10.29 17.31 8.58
CA LYS A 315 -9.51 18.54 8.75
C LYS A 315 -10.16 19.79 8.13
N LYS A 316 -11.01 19.63 7.10
CA LYS A 316 -11.72 20.76 6.45
C LYS A 316 -13.04 21.14 7.13
N LEU A 317 -13.65 20.25 7.92
CA LEU A 317 -14.92 20.51 8.61
C LEU A 317 -14.88 21.73 9.54
N PRO A 318 -13.86 21.93 10.40
CA PRO A 318 -13.80 23.10 11.27
C PRO A 318 -13.87 24.43 10.50
N SER A 319 -13.18 24.54 9.36
CA SER A 319 -13.22 25.74 8.52
C SER A 319 -14.61 26.01 7.95
N ALA A 320 -15.32 24.95 7.52
CA ALA A 320 -16.69 25.08 7.01
C ALA A 320 -17.66 25.52 8.13
N VAL A 321 -17.54 24.90 9.31
CA VAL A 321 -18.34 25.25 10.49
C VAL A 321 -18.09 26.69 10.93
N ILE A 322 -16.83 27.13 11.01
CA ILE A 322 -16.48 28.51 11.36
C ILE A 322 -17.06 29.50 10.33
N THR A 323 -17.01 29.17 9.04
CA THR A 323 -17.56 30.02 7.98
C THR A 323 -19.07 30.17 8.13
N LEU A 324 -19.78 29.08 8.41
CA LEU A 324 -21.22 29.09 8.64
C LEU A 324 -21.60 29.82 9.94
N GLN A 325 -20.85 29.62 11.02
CA GLN A 325 -21.04 30.36 12.26
C GLN A 325 -20.83 31.86 12.07
N ARG A 326 -19.79 32.27 11.32
CA ARG A 326 -19.52 33.68 10.99
C ARG A 326 -20.65 34.29 10.16
N SER A 327 -21.15 33.58 9.14
CA SER A 327 -22.25 34.08 8.30
C SER A 327 -23.55 34.21 9.09
N PHE A 328 -23.85 33.23 9.96
CA PHE A 328 -25.02 33.29 10.85
C PHE A 328 -24.93 34.46 11.82
N ARG A 329 -23.79 34.64 12.50
CA ARG A 329 -23.56 35.78 13.42
C ARG A 329 -23.72 37.11 12.68
N SER A 330 -23.10 37.26 11.50
CA SER A 330 -23.23 38.48 10.69
C SER A 330 -24.69 38.76 10.28
N LYS A 331 -25.43 37.74 9.84
CA LYS A 331 -26.86 37.87 9.48
C LYS A 331 -27.69 38.32 10.68
N ARG A 332 -27.45 37.73 11.86
CA ARG A 332 -28.13 38.11 13.11
C ARG A 332 -27.82 39.55 13.50
N THR A 333 -26.55 39.98 13.45
CA THR A 333 -26.17 41.37 13.74
C THR A 333 -26.82 42.35 12.77
N LYS A 334 -26.82 42.06 11.47
CA LYS A 334 -27.48 42.92 10.46
C LYS A 334 -28.99 43.03 10.68
N MET A 335 -29.65 41.93 11.05
CA MET A 335 -31.07 41.95 11.37
C MET A 335 -31.36 42.83 12.59
N LEU A 336 -30.56 42.69 13.65
CA LEU A 336 -30.70 43.50 14.86
C LEU A 336 -30.47 44.99 14.59
N MET A 337 -29.44 45.33 13.80
CA MET A 337 -29.17 46.71 13.40
C MET A 337 -30.31 47.32 12.57
N LYS A 338 -30.92 46.55 11.66
CA LYS A 338 -32.09 47.03 10.90
C LYS A 338 -33.27 47.31 11.81
N LEU A 339 -33.51 46.45 12.79
CA LEU A 339 -34.62 46.59 13.72
C LEU A 339 -34.42 47.80 14.65
N SER A 340 -33.19 48.01 15.16
CA SER A 340 -32.83 49.21 15.93
C SER A 340 -33.04 50.47 15.10
N ARG A 341 -32.55 50.48 13.86
CA ARG A 341 -32.70 51.62 12.95
C ARG A 341 -34.17 51.92 12.63
N GLN A 342 -35.00 50.90 12.42
CA GLN A 342 -36.44 51.09 12.22
C GLN A 342 -37.09 51.72 13.44
N LYS A 343 -36.75 51.24 14.64
CA LYS A 343 -37.25 51.82 15.88
C LYS A 343 -36.80 53.28 16.04
N GLU A 344 -35.53 53.58 15.80
CA GLU A 344 -34.99 54.96 15.81
C GLU A 344 -35.70 55.85 14.79
N GLU A 345 -35.96 55.35 13.57
CA GLU A 345 -36.70 56.08 12.53
C GLU A 345 -38.16 56.33 12.93
N GLU A 346 -38.83 55.37 13.57
CA GLU A 346 -40.19 55.52 14.11
C GLU A 346 -40.24 56.52 15.27
N ASP A 347 -39.31 56.42 16.21
CA ASP A 347 -39.17 57.33 17.35
C ASP A 347 -38.94 58.77 16.85
N HIS A 348 -38.08 58.96 15.86
CA HIS A 348 -37.86 60.26 15.22
C HIS A 348 -39.10 60.80 14.50
N ARG A 349 -39.86 59.95 13.79
CA ARG A 349 -41.12 60.36 13.14
C ARG A 349 -42.15 60.82 14.16
N LEU A 350 -42.29 60.08 15.26
CA LEU A 350 -43.20 60.44 16.35
C LEU A 350 -42.77 61.78 16.98
N GLN A 351 -41.47 61.96 17.23
CA GLN A 351 -40.93 63.21 17.77
C GLN A 351 -41.23 64.41 16.85
N LEU A 352 -41.04 64.26 15.54
CA LEU A 352 -41.37 65.28 14.55
C LEU A 352 -42.87 65.59 14.51
N GLN A 353 -43.73 64.57 14.61
CA GLN A 353 -45.17 64.76 14.66
C GLN A 353 -45.59 65.56 15.90
N ILE A 354 -45.04 65.22 17.07
CA ILE A 354 -45.26 65.95 18.32
C ILE A 354 -44.78 67.39 18.19
N GLN A 355 -43.59 67.63 17.64
CA GLN A 355 -43.07 68.98 17.40
C GLN A 355 -43.97 69.78 16.47
N ARG A 356 -44.43 69.19 15.35
CA ARG A 356 -45.38 69.85 14.43
C ARG A 356 -46.70 70.19 15.12
N GLN A 357 -47.24 69.27 15.93
CA GLN A 357 -48.48 69.53 16.68
C GLN A 357 -48.30 70.67 17.69
N ARG A 358 -47.18 70.69 18.42
CA ARG A 358 -46.84 71.79 19.34
C ARG A 358 -46.73 73.12 18.60
N ALA A 359 -46.00 73.15 17.49
CA ALA A 359 -45.85 74.36 16.66
C ALA A 359 -47.19 74.84 16.08
N MET A 360 -48.05 73.92 15.63
CA MET A 360 -49.40 74.26 15.17
C MET A 360 -50.27 74.84 16.28
N ARG A 361 -50.23 74.26 17.49
CA ARG A 361 -50.95 74.78 18.66
C ARG A 361 -50.48 76.18 19.00
N LEU A 362 -49.17 76.39 19.13
CA LEU A 362 -48.58 77.69 19.40
C LEU A 362 -48.96 78.73 18.33
N SER A 363 -48.89 78.38 17.05
CA SER A 363 -49.28 79.28 15.96
C SER A 363 -50.77 79.65 16.01
N ARG A 364 -51.65 78.71 16.39
CA ARG A 364 -53.08 78.97 16.57
C ARG A 364 -53.33 79.87 17.78
N GLU A 365 -52.65 79.63 18.90
CA GLU A 365 -52.73 80.48 20.09
C GLU A 365 -52.31 81.92 19.78
N ILE A 366 -51.16 82.12 19.11
CA ILE A 366 -50.70 83.44 18.68
C ILE A 366 -51.73 84.12 17.77
N ARG A 367 -52.33 83.37 16.83
CA ARG A 367 -53.36 83.91 15.92
C ARG A 367 -54.64 84.29 16.66
N LEU A 368 -55.10 83.47 17.61
CA LEU A 368 -56.29 83.76 18.43
C LEU A 368 -56.08 85.02 19.28
N ASN A 369 -54.92 85.13 19.93
CA ASN A 369 -54.56 86.32 20.70
C ASN A 369 -54.52 87.58 19.83
N MET A 370 -53.95 87.49 18.61
CA MET A 370 -54.00 88.61 17.65
C MET A 370 -55.43 88.98 17.25
N LEU A 371 -56.31 87.99 17.01
CA LEU A 371 -57.71 88.24 16.66
C LEU A 371 -58.51 88.87 17.82
N GLU A 372 -58.16 88.59 19.08
CA GLU A 372 -58.77 89.21 20.26
C GLU A 372 -58.50 90.73 20.33
N ILE A 373 -57.36 91.18 19.81
CA ILE A 373 -56.90 92.58 19.93
C ILE A 373 -57.25 93.43 18.69
N VAL A 374 -57.39 92.83 17.50
CA VAL A 374 -57.47 93.55 16.22
C VAL A 374 -58.90 93.82 15.76
N HIS A 375 -59.18 95.03 15.26
CA HIS A 375 -60.50 95.43 14.75
C HIS A 375 -60.93 94.63 13.49
N PRO A 376 -62.21 94.19 13.37
CA PRO A 376 -62.68 93.31 12.29
C PRO A 376 -62.35 93.78 10.86
N GLY A 377 -62.41 95.09 10.60
CA GLY A 377 -62.08 95.65 9.27
C GLY A 377 -60.62 95.45 8.83
N GLN A 378 -59.67 95.35 9.77
CA GLN A 378 -58.26 95.08 9.46
C GLN A 378 -58.00 93.59 9.24
N VAL A 379 -58.72 92.72 9.96
CA VAL A 379 -58.68 91.26 9.78
C VAL A 379 -59.15 90.89 8.36
N GLU A 380 -60.24 91.49 7.91
CA GLU A 380 -60.80 91.25 6.58
C GLU A 380 -59.83 91.65 5.45
N LYS A 381 -59.15 92.80 5.58
CA LYS A 381 -58.13 93.24 4.62
C LYS A 381 -56.96 92.24 4.57
N HIS A 382 -56.47 91.79 5.73
CA HIS A 382 -55.36 90.84 5.80
C HIS A 382 -55.74 89.47 5.21
N ASN A 383 -56.97 89.00 5.44
CA ASN A 383 -57.47 87.75 4.87
C ASN A 383 -57.47 87.80 3.34
N ARG A 384 -57.97 88.88 2.73
CA ARG A 384 -57.92 89.08 1.27
C ARG A 384 -56.49 89.05 0.73
N GLU A 385 -55.55 89.71 1.41
CA GLU A 385 -54.13 89.67 1.01
C GLU A 385 -53.54 88.25 1.09
N ILE A 386 -53.91 87.44 2.09
CA ILE A 386 -53.48 86.05 2.19
C ILE A 386 -54.11 85.20 1.08
N GLU A 387 -55.39 85.40 0.79
CA GLU A 387 -56.10 84.68 -0.28
C GLU A 387 -55.49 84.98 -1.64
N GLU A 388 -55.20 86.25 -1.94
CA GLU A 388 -54.52 86.67 -3.16
C GLU A 388 -53.13 86.03 -3.27
N LYS A 389 -52.32 86.10 -2.20
CA LYS A 389 -50.99 85.47 -2.18
C LYS A 389 -51.09 83.95 -2.35
N SER A 390 -52.06 83.31 -1.73
CA SER A 390 -52.29 81.86 -1.84
C SER A 390 -52.71 81.48 -3.25
N ALA A 391 -53.63 82.23 -3.86
CA ALA A 391 -54.05 82.04 -5.25
C ALA A 391 -52.86 82.18 -6.20
N LEU A 392 -52.00 83.19 -6.02
CA LEU A 392 -50.78 83.36 -6.81
C LEU A 392 -49.81 82.18 -6.68
N ILE A 393 -49.62 81.65 -5.48
CA ILE A 393 -48.76 80.48 -5.25
C ILE A 393 -49.35 79.25 -5.95
N ILE A 394 -50.64 78.98 -5.79
CA ILE A 394 -51.32 77.85 -6.43
C ILE A 394 -51.23 77.97 -7.95
N GLN A 395 -51.52 79.15 -8.51
CA GLN A 395 -51.43 79.40 -9.94
C GLN A 395 -50.01 79.25 -10.47
N LYS A 396 -48.99 79.73 -9.74
CA LYS A 396 -47.57 79.56 -10.08
C LYS A 396 -47.19 78.08 -10.13
N HIS A 397 -47.57 77.31 -9.11
CA HIS A 397 -47.31 75.87 -9.06
C HIS A 397 -48.04 75.12 -10.16
N TRP A 398 -49.29 75.50 -10.46
CA TRP A 398 -50.08 74.91 -11.54
C TRP A 398 -49.49 75.17 -12.91
N LYS A 399 -49.12 76.43 -13.21
CA LYS A 399 -48.41 76.80 -14.46
C LYS A 399 -47.14 75.96 -14.60
N GLY A 400 -46.34 75.85 -13.54
CA GLY A 400 -45.13 75.02 -13.54
C GLY A 400 -45.41 73.52 -13.74
N TYR A 401 -46.46 72.99 -13.11
CA TYR A 401 -46.87 71.60 -13.30
C TYR A 401 -47.31 71.33 -14.74
N ARG A 402 -48.12 72.22 -15.31
CA ARG A 402 -48.61 72.14 -16.70
C ARG A 402 -47.45 72.09 -17.69
N GLU A 403 -46.48 73.01 -17.57
CA GLU A 403 -45.32 73.02 -18.47
C GLU A 403 -44.45 71.76 -18.32
N ARG A 404 -44.23 71.28 -17.08
CA ARG A 404 -43.52 70.01 -16.86
C ARG A 404 -44.25 68.81 -17.45
N LYS A 405 -45.59 68.80 -17.42
CA LYS A 405 -46.41 67.75 -18.04
C LYS A 405 -46.29 67.78 -19.55
N ASN A 406 -46.42 68.95 -20.18
CA ASN A 406 -46.24 69.13 -21.63
C ASN A 406 -44.84 68.70 -22.08
N PHE A 407 -43.80 69.13 -21.35
CA PHE A 407 -42.43 68.73 -21.64
C PHE A 407 -42.21 67.21 -21.50
N ARG A 408 -42.78 66.58 -20.47
CA ARG A 408 -42.71 65.11 -20.31
C ARG A 408 -43.37 64.37 -21.48
N GLN A 409 -44.45 64.91 -22.05
CA GLN A 409 -45.10 64.34 -23.23
C GLN A 409 -44.27 64.49 -24.50
N GLN A 410 -43.56 65.62 -24.66
CA GLN A 410 -42.68 65.86 -25.83
C GLN A 410 -41.29 65.23 -25.70
N ARG A 411 -40.88 64.82 -24.50
CA ARG A 411 -39.54 64.28 -24.23
C ARG A 411 -39.21 63.01 -25.01
N PRO A 412 -40.10 62.00 -25.18
CA PRO A 412 -39.81 60.80 -25.95
C PRO A 412 -39.47 61.12 -27.41
N SER A 413 -40.31 61.90 -28.09
CA SER A 413 -40.09 62.26 -29.50
C SER A 413 -38.81 63.09 -29.72
N LEU A 414 -38.49 64.01 -28.80
CA LEU A 414 -37.21 64.73 -28.83
C LEU A 414 -36.01 63.81 -28.60
N THR A 415 -36.16 62.77 -27.78
CA THR A 415 -35.10 61.79 -27.51
C THR A 415 -34.88 60.89 -28.73
N GLU A 416 -35.97 60.42 -29.35
CA GLU A 416 -35.94 59.64 -30.60
C GLU A 416 -35.33 60.43 -31.75
N TYR A 417 -35.74 61.69 -31.94
CA TYR A 417 -35.15 62.57 -32.96
C TYR A 417 -33.64 62.76 -32.74
N LYS A 418 -33.22 63.04 -31.50
CA LYS A 418 -31.79 63.16 -31.17
C LYS A 418 -31.03 61.87 -31.44
N ALA A 419 -31.59 60.72 -31.09
CA ALA A 419 -30.99 59.42 -31.37
C ALA A 419 -30.85 59.17 -32.88
N ALA A 420 -31.90 59.48 -33.66
CA ALA A 420 -31.89 59.36 -35.12
C ALA A 420 -30.80 60.24 -35.75
N VAL A 421 -30.67 61.49 -35.32
CA VAL A 421 -29.60 62.41 -35.80
C VAL A 421 -28.21 61.87 -35.47
N ILE A 422 -28.01 61.32 -34.27
CA ILE A 422 -26.74 60.71 -33.86
C ILE A 422 -26.40 59.51 -34.77
N LEU A 423 -27.36 58.61 -35.00
CA LEU A 423 -27.19 57.45 -35.89
C LEU A 423 -26.89 57.88 -37.33
N GLN A 424 -27.66 58.82 -37.88
CA GLN A 424 -27.44 59.35 -39.24
C GLN A 424 -26.03 59.94 -39.38
N ARG A 425 -25.59 60.75 -38.41
CA ARG A 425 -24.23 61.32 -38.41
C ARG A 425 -23.15 60.24 -38.33
N ALA A 426 -23.34 59.21 -37.52
CA ALA A 426 -22.40 58.10 -37.40
C ALA A 426 -22.29 57.31 -38.73
N THR A 427 -23.43 57.03 -39.37
CA THR A 427 -23.47 56.34 -40.67
C THR A 427 -22.79 57.16 -41.77
N LEU A 428 -23.05 58.47 -41.84
CA LEU A 428 -22.38 59.34 -42.81
C LEU A 428 -20.86 59.37 -42.59
N LYS A 429 -20.39 59.43 -41.33
CA LYS A 429 -18.95 59.33 -41.01
C LYS A 429 -18.36 57.98 -41.43
N PHE A 430 -19.07 56.88 -41.19
CA PHE A 430 -18.65 55.54 -41.63
C PHE A 430 -18.55 55.44 -43.15
N LEU A 431 -19.57 55.90 -43.88
CA LEU A 431 -19.56 55.91 -45.35
C LEU A 431 -18.44 56.78 -45.91
N ALA A 432 -18.16 57.94 -45.30
CA ALA A 432 -17.00 58.76 -45.67
C ALA A 432 -15.67 58.01 -45.46
N LYS A 433 -15.54 57.26 -44.36
CA LYS A 433 -14.37 56.39 -44.09
C LYS A 433 -14.25 55.28 -45.14
N CYS A 434 -15.35 54.64 -45.52
CA CYS A 434 -15.38 53.63 -46.59
C CYS A 434 -15.00 54.21 -47.96
N ARG A 435 -15.49 55.41 -48.31
CA ARG A 435 -15.10 56.12 -49.53
C ARG A 435 -13.61 56.48 -49.55
N LYS A 436 -13.04 56.94 -48.43
CA LYS A 436 -11.60 57.18 -48.29
C LYS A 436 -10.78 55.90 -48.47
N LYS A 437 -11.19 54.78 -47.87
CA LYS A 437 -10.57 53.47 -48.10
C LYS A 437 -10.66 53.04 -49.57
N LYS A 438 -11.81 53.20 -50.23
CA LYS A 438 -11.95 52.93 -51.67
C LYS A 438 -11.04 53.82 -52.54
N LYS A 439 -10.84 55.09 -52.19
CA LYS A 439 -9.91 55.99 -52.91
C LYS A 439 -8.44 55.60 -52.72
N LEU A 440 -8.05 55.05 -51.57
CA LEU A 440 -6.70 54.50 -51.35
C LEU A 440 -6.43 53.25 -52.20
N PHE A 441 -7.49 52.52 -52.59
CA PHE A 441 -7.45 51.37 -53.49
C PHE A 441 -7.94 51.71 -54.90
N ALA A 442 -7.75 52.96 -55.36
CA ALA A 442 -8.00 53.29 -56.77
C ALA A 442 -6.99 52.54 -57.66
N PRO A 443 -7.43 51.93 -58.78
CA PRO A 443 -6.51 51.33 -59.75
C PRO A 443 -5.52 52.38 -60.26
N TRP A 444 -4.25 52.02 -60.29
CA TRP A 444 -3.15 52.83 -60.83
C TRP A 444 -3.56 53.53 -62.14
N PRO A 445 -3.37 54.86 -62.28
CA PRO A 445 -3.60 55.54 -63.56
C PRO A 445 -2.57 55.01 -64.57
N GLY A 446 -3.04 54.28 -65.59
CA GLY A 446 -2.20 53.72 -66.64
C GLY A 446 -1.37 54.78 -67.35
N LEU A 447 -0.14 54.41 -67.72
CA LEU A 447 0.75 55.23 -68.55
C LEU A 447 0.00 55.72 -69.80
N ARG A 448 0.06 57.04 -70.03
CA ARG A 448 -0.71 57.80 -71.01
C ARG A 448 -0.29 57.58 -72.47
N GLU A 449 0.50 56.54 -72.77
CA GLU A 449 1.19 56.35 -74.05
C GLU A 449 0.82 55.04 -74.79
N LEU A 450 -0.10 54.24 -74.27
CA LEU A 450 -0.67 53.09 -74.99
C LEU A 450 -2.03 53.44 -75.61
N THR A 451 -2.00 54.27 -76.65
CA THR A 451 -3.14 54.41 -77.59
C THR A 451 -3.20 53.16 -78.48
N ASP A 452 -4.39 52.71 -78.89
CA ASP A 452 -4.55 51.49 -79.71
C ASP A 452 -3.69 51.48 -80.98
N ALA A 453 -3.41 52.65 -81.55
CA ALA A 453 -2.48 52.82 -82.67
C ALA A 453 -1.05 52.36 -82.33
N ARG A 454 -0.52 52.75 -81.17
CA ARG A 454 0.82 52.33 -80.71
C ARG A 454 0.86 50.84 -80.35
N ARG A 455 -0.27 50.30 -79.88
CA ARG A 455 -0.43 48.87 -79.62
C ARG A 455 -0.35 48.06 -80.92
N ILE A 456 -0.97 48.53 -82.01
CA ILE A 456 -0.89 47.92 -83.33
C ILE A 456 0.53 48.00 -83.89
N GLU A 457 1.18 49.16 -83.76
CA GLU A 457 2.55 49.37 -84.24
C GLU A 457 3.56 48.45 -83.54
N LEU A 458 3.48 48.32 -82.21
CA LEU A 458 4.30 47.38 -81.45
C LEU A 458 3.97 45.92 -81.80
N LYS A 459 2.70 45.61 -82.06
CA LYS A 459 2.30 44.27 -82.54
C LYS A 459 2.93 43.96 -83.90
N GLN A 460 2.96 44.94 -84.79
CA GLN A 460 3.57 44.82 -86.11
C GLN A 460 5.08 44.63 -86.01
N GLN A 461 5.75 45.35 -85.11
CA GLN A 461 7.17 45.16 -84.81
C GLN A 461 7.47 43.76 -84.25
N VAL A 462 6.60 43.25 -83.37
CA VAL A 462 6.73 41.90 -82.80
C VAL A 462 6.43 40.83 -83.85
N ASP A 463 5.40 41.00 -84.67
CA ASP A 463 5.05 40.06 -85.74
C ASP A 463 6.12 40.02 -86.84
N ASP A 464 6.72 41.17 -87.20
CA ASP A 464 7.85 41.22 -88.12
C ASP A 464 9.11 40.56 -87.53
N TYR A 465 9.32 40.70 -86.22
CA TYR A 465 10.41 40.00 -85.53
C TYR A 465 10.19 38.49 -85.48
N ILE A 466 8.96 38.04 -85.16
CA ILE A 466 8.58 36.62 -85.15
C ILE A 466 8.65 36.00 -86.56
N ARG A 467 8.27 36.74 -87.62
CA ARG A 467 8.45 36.31 -89.01
C ARG A 467 9.91 36.14 -89.40
N ARG A 468 10.79 37.00 -88.88
CA ARG A 468 12.23 36.90 -89.11
C ARG A 468 12.86 35.77 -88.30
N HIS A 469 12.28 35.38 -87.16
CA HIS A 469 12.80 34.36 -86.24
C HIS A 469 11.70 33.35 -85.83
N PRO A 470 11.32 32.40 -86.71
CA PRO A 470 10.31 31.40 -86.38
C PRO A 470 10.89 30.34 -85.45
N VAL A 471 10.50 30.38 -84.18
CA VAL A 471 10.84 29.34 -83.19
C VAL A 471 9.61 28.46 -82.94
N TRP A 472 9.82 27.16 -83.13
CA TRP A 472 8.87 26.05 -82.94
C TRP A 472 8.65 25.75 -81.45
N LEU A 473 7.57 25.05 -81.12
CA LEU A 473 7.16 24.43 -79.82
C LEU A 473 6.10 25.24 -79.04
N SER A 474 4.82 24.87 -79.09
CA SER A 474 4.13 23.67 -78.56
C SER A 474 3.86 23.72 -77.05
N ASP A 475 2.58 23.94 -76.75
CA ASP A 475 1.77 23.43 -75.64
C ASP A 475 2.47 23.01 -74.34
N ILE A 476 2.23 23.78 -73.26
CA ILE A 476 2.02 23.21 -71.93
C ILE A 476 0.78 23.84 -71.30
N ARG A 477 -0.27 23.01 -71.24
CA ARG A 477 -1.49 23.20 -70.46
C ARG A 477 -1.17 22.82 -69.00
N CYS A 478 -1.64 23.58 -68.01
CA CYS A 478 -1.73 23.06 -66.64
C CYS A 478 -2.96 23.61 -65.92
N ASP A 479 -3.81 22.67 -65.50
CA ASP A 479 -5.09 22.82 -64.83
C ASP A 479 -4.99 23.04 -63.31
N GLN A 480 -6.16 23.37 -62.76
CA GLN A 480 -6.60 23.61 -61.39
C GLN A 480 -6.20 22.58 -60.32
N GLN A 481 -6.16 23.00 -59.03
CA GLN A 481 -6.78 22.27 -57.89
C GLN A 481 -6.79 23.04 -56.53
N GLY A 482 -8.01 23.26 -55.98
CA GLY A 482 -8.54 22.87 -54.65
C GLY A 482 -7.90 23.15 -53.27
N ALA A 483 -8.51 24.10 -52.52
CA ALA A 483 -8.96 24.10 -51.08
C ALA A 483 -7.95 24.01 -49.89
N PRO A 484 -8.30 24.27 -48.57
CA PRO A 484 -9.50 24.84 -47.90
C PRO A 484 -9.26 25.91 -46.75
N PHE A 485 -10.36 26.32 -46.07
CA PHE A 485 -10.62 27.35 -45.02
C PHE A 485 -9.86 27.27 -43.65
N PRO A 486 -10.00 28.29 -42.76
CA PRO A 486 -10.99 28.14 -41.66
C PRO A 486 -11.84 29.38 -41.32
N SER A 487 -12.91 29.11 -40.58
CA SER A 487 -14.09 29.89 -40.24
C SER A 487 -14.01 30.59 -38.87
N THR A 488 -14.76 31.68 -38.70
CA THR A 488 -15.38 32.04 -37.40
C THR A 488 -16.73 32.71 -37.64
N ARG A 489 -17.82 32.02 -37.27
CA ARG A 489 -19.19 32.56 -37.17
C ARG A 489 -19.47 32.82 -35.69
N THR A 490 -19.98 34.01 -35.36
CA THR A 490 -20.62 34.31 -34.07
C THR A 490 -22.09 34.61 -34.34
N THR A 491 -22.97 33.69 -33.94
CA THR A 491 -24.43 33.86 -33.94
C THR A 491 -24.90 34.11 -32.50
N ALA A 492 -25.61 35.21 -32.28
CA ALA A 492 -26.29 35.52 -31.03
C ALA A 492 -27.70 34.90 -31.05
N THR A 493 -28.02 34.09 -30.04
CA THR A 493 -29.35 33.47 -29.88
C THR A 493 -30.14 34.24 -28.82
N LEU A 494 -31.33 34.70 -29.22
CA LEU A 494 -32.37 35.30 -28.37
C LEU A 494 -32.99 34.24 -27.44
N LEU A 495 -33.08 34.55 -26.14
CA LEU A 495 -33.85 33.78 -25.16
C LEU A 495 -35.28 34.35 -25.08
N HIS A 496 -36.23 33.61 -25.65
CA HIS A 496 -37.66 33.75 -25.39
C HIS A 496 -38.02 33.07 -24.05
N GLY A 497 -38.82 33.74 -23.23
CA GLY A 497 -39.44 33.19 -22.04
C GLY A 497 -40.74 32.45 -22.36
N GLN A 498 -40.92 31.31 -21.67
CA GLN A 498 -42.17 30.60 -21.33
C GLN A 498 -41.72 29.65 -20.19
N GLY A 499 -42.23 29.70 -18.97
CA GLY A 499 -43.64 29.54 -18.62
C GLY A 499 -43.94 28.05 -18.51
N SER A 500 -43.65 27.41 -17.37
CA SER A 500 -44.17 26.06 -17.10
C SER A 500 -44.51 25.85 -15.62
N ARG A 501 -45.64 25.17 -15.48
CA ARG A 501 -46.52 24.98 -14.33
C ARG A 501 -45.88 24.10 -13.26
N ARG A 502 -46.22 24.36 -12.00
CA ARG A 502 -46.11 23.39 -10.90
C ARG A 502 -47.38 22.54 -10.88
N GLU A 503 -47.21 21.25 -11.10
CA GLU A 503 -48.21 20.23 -10.82
C GLU A 503 -48.25 19.96 -9.31
N ILE A 504 -49.46 19.89 -8.79
CA ILE A 504 -49.83 19.46 -7.44
C ILE A 504 -50.55 18.13 -7.64
N SER A 505 -50.01 17.05 -7.09
CA SER A 505 -50.73 15.78 -6.87
C SER A 505 -50.25 15.20 -5.53
N THR A 506 -51.07 15.35 -4.49
CA THR A 506 -51.89 14.29 -3.86
C THR A 506 -51.09 13.36 -2.95
N ALA A 507 -51.05 13.69 -1.66
CA ALA A 507 -50.78 12.75 -0.59
C ALA A 507 -52.13 12.20 -0.08
N GLN A 508 -52.31 10.89 -0.25
CA GLN A 508 -53.32 10.08 0.44
C GLN A 508 -52.77 9.66 1.81
N GLY A 509 -53.65 9.63 2.81
CA GLY A 509 -53.40 9.23 4.19
C GLY A 509 -54.39 10.00 5.06
N GLY A 510 -55.61 9.51 5.28
CA GLY A 510 -55.90 8.20 5.83
C GLY A 510 -56.26 8.42 7.30
N THR A 511 -57.44 8.98 7.53
CA THR A 511 -58.12 9.00 8.81
C THR A 511 -58.76 7.64 9.03
N ASP A 512 -58.38 6.96 10.10
CA ASP A 512 -59.29 6.04 10.81
C ASP A 512 -58.94 6.10 12.29
N GLY A 513 -59.94 6.47 13.08
CA GLY A 513 -59.93 6.29 14.51
C GLY A 513 -60.60 4.97 14.84
N SER A 514 -60.13 4.29 15.89
CA SER A 514 -60.99 3.46 16.72
C SER A 514 -60.30 3.27 18.07
N ASP A 515 -60.85 3.94 19.08
CA ASP A 515 -60.82 3.45 20.46
C ASP A 515 -61.45 2.05 20.50
N GLN A 516 -60.84 1.10 21.22
CA GLN A 516 -61.54 0.13 22.06
C GLN A 516 -60.53 -0.66 22.92
N HIS A 517 -60.75 -0.58 24.23
CA HIS A 517 -60.77 -1.67 25.23
C HIS A 517 -60.16 -3.03 24.83
N GLN A 518 -59.40 -3.74 25.66
CA GLN A 518 -59.75 -4.19 27.02
C GLN A 518 -58.58 -5.02 27.60
N HIS A 519 -58.49 -5.02 28.94
CA HIS A 519 -57.85 -5.97 29.85
C HIS A 519 -56.33 -6.04 30.01
#